data_AF-A0A7J4EVV1-F1
#
_entry.id   AF-A0A7J4EVV1-F1
#
_cell.length_a   1.000
_cell.length_b   1.000
_cell.length_c   1.000
_cell.angle_alpha   90.00
_cell.angle_beta   90.00
_cell.angle_gamma   90.00
#
_symmetry.space_group_name_H-M   'P 1'
#
loop_
_entity.id
_entity.type
_entity.pdbx_description
1 polymer ?
#
loop_
_entity_poly.entity_id
_entity_poly.type
_entity_poly.pdbx_seq_one_letter_code
_entity_poly.pdbx_strand_id
1 'polypeptide(L)'
;MKVILVGAGPGDEELITLKGLKAIKSGDVIVYDHLINKRLLEYARKDAELIYVGKRKGKHSYRQEDINKLLVEKARENKVVIRLKGGDRRPRLPQLLPEQRRPRSTP
;
A
#
# COMPACT_ATOMS: atom_id res chain seq x y z
N MET A 1 -7.73 -19.51 -1.51
CA MET A 1 -7.56 -18.14 -0.95
C MET A 1 -6.10 -17.71 -1.04
N LYS A 2 -5.77 -16.66 -1.82
CA LYS A 2 -4.37 -16.22 -2.02
C LYS A 2 -4.26 -14.70 -1.93
N VAL A 3 -3.45 -14.21 -0.99
CA VAL A 3 -3.08 -12.79 -0.85
C VAL A 3 -1.57 -12.66 -0.96
N ILE A 4 -1.08 -11.76 -1.82
CA ILE A 4 0.35 -11.49 -2.01
C ILE A 4 0.62 -10.04 -1.62
N LEU A 5 1.48 -9.84 -0.62
CA LEU A 5 1.98 -8.52 -0.27
C LEU A 5 3.18 -8.19 -1.18
N VAL A 6 3.11 -7.07 -1.89
CA VAL A 6 4.15 -6.64 -2.82
C VAL A 6 4.60 -5.23 -2.44
N GLY A 7 5.91 -5.06 -2.29
CA GLY A 7 6.53 -3.72 -2.20
C GLY A 7 6.72 -3.15 -3.59
N ALA A 8 6.20 -1.94 -3.82
CA ALA A 8 6.29 -1.23 -5.10
C ALA A 8 7.62 -0.50 -5.32
N GLY A 9 8.54 -0.55 -4.34
CA GLY A 9 9.77 0.25 -4.36
C GLY A 9 9.54 1.71 -3.92
N PRO A 10 10.57 2.57 -3.97
CA PRO A 10 10.53 3.94 -3.49
C PRO A 10 9.84 4.93 -4.45
N GLY A 11 9.50 4.51 -5.68
CA GLY A 11 8.78 5.33 -6.64
C GLY A 11 9.09 4.98 -8.08
N ASP A 12 10.35 4.72 -8.42
CA ASP A 12 10.69 4.24 -9.75
C ASP A 12 10.11 2.83 -9.98
N GLU A 13 9.48 2.62 -11.13
CA GLU A 13 8.85 1.35 -11.49
C GLU A 13 9.88 0.25 -11.73
N GLU A 14 11.09 0.60 -12.15
CA GLU A 14 12.19 -0.36 -12.39
C GLU A 14 12.76 -0.91 -11.08
N LEU A 15 12.49 -0.26 -9.95
CA LEU A 15 12.93 -0.69 -8.62
C LEU A 15 12.01 -1.75 -7.99
N ILE A 16 10.96 -2.17 -8.68
CA ILE A 16 10.15 -3.31 -8.24
C ILE A 16 10.92 -4.62 -8.47
N THR A 17 10.75 -5.57 -7.56
CA THR A 17 11.31 -6.92 -7.77
C THR A 17 10.62 -7.62 -8.94
N LEU A 18 11.35 -8.50 -9.64
CA LEU A 18 10.78 -9.34 -10.70
C LEU A 18 9.59 -10.18 -10.21
N LYS A 19 9.63 -10.65 -8.96
CA LYS A 19 8.52 -11.40 -8.35
C LYS A 19 7.29 -10.51 -8.10
N GLY A 20 7.51 -9.26 -7.70
CA GLY A 20 6.45 -8.27 -7.55
C GLY A 20 5.76 -7.94 -8.88
N LEU A 21 6.55 -7.73 -9.94
CA LEU A 21 6.01 -7.48 -11.28
C LEU A 21 5.21 -8.68 -11.81
N LYS A 22 5.72 -9.91 -11.61
CA LYS A 22 4.99 -11.13 -11.96
C LYS A 22 3.66 -11.25 -11.20
N ALA A 23 3.65 -10.91 -9.91
CA ALA A 23 2.45 -10.94 -9.09
C ALA A 23 1.39 -9.93 -9.57
N ILE A 24 1.80 -8.71 -9.94
CA ILE A 24 0.92 -7.69 -10.53
C ILE A 24 0.30 -8.20 -11.84
N LYS A 25 1.12 -8.77 -12.73
CA LYS A 25 0.69 -9.34 -14.02
C LYS A 25 -0.28 -10.51 -13.87
N SER A 26 -0.27 -11.22 -12.74
CA SER A 26 -1.12 -12.38 -12.49
C SER A 26 -2.32 -12.08 -11.57
N GLY A 27 -2.41 -10.87 -11.02
CA GLY A 27 -3.41 -10.51 -10.02
C GLY A 27 -4.80 -10.33 -10.59
N ASP A 28 -5.81 -10.90 -9.95
CA ASP A 28 -7.22 -10.66 -10.28
C ASP A 28 -7.75 -9.40 -9.58
N VAL A 29 -7.21 -9.08 -8.39
CA VAL A 29 -7.53 -7.87 -7.62
C VAL A 29 -6.25 -7.22 -7.16
N ILE A 30 -6.07 -5.92 -7.39
CA ILE A 30 -4.91 -5.16 -6.93
C ILE A 30 -5.39 -4.05 -6.00
N VAL A 31 -5.05 -4.19 -4.71
CA VAL A 31 -5.33 -3.21 -3.67
C VAL A 31 -4.10 -2.34 -3.47
N TYR A 32 -4.18 -1.05 -3.79
CA TYR A 32 -3.02 -0.14 -3.78
C TYR A 32 -3.29 1.16 -3.02
N ASP A 33 -2.23 1.77 -2.48
CA ASP A 33 -2.32 3.05 -1.78
C ASP A 33 -1.80 4.22 -2.65
N HIS A 34 -1.70 5.41 -2.06
CA HIS A 34 -1.28 6.61 -2.80
C HIS A 34 0.23 6.71 -3.01
N LEU A 35 1.06 5.88 -2.36
CA LEU A 35 2.52 5.96 -2.47
C LEU A 35 3.09 5.23 -3.68
N ILE A 36 2.29 4.39 -4.31
CA ILE A 36 2.77 3.62 -5.45
C ILE A 36 2.87 4.51 -6.69
N ASN A 37 3.81 4.17 -7.56
CA ASN A 37 3.81 4.69 -8.91
C ASN A 37 2.68 4.02 -9.70
N LYS A 38 1.81 4.84 -10.29
CA LYS A 38 0.63 4.35 -11.03
C LYS A 38 1.01 3.57 -12.29
N ARG A 39 2.18 3.80 -12.87
CA ARG A 39 2.64 3.03 -14.03
C ARG A 39 2.78 1.54 -13.73
N LEU A 40 3.05 1.17 -12.47
CA LEU A 40 3.03 -0.24 -12.04
C LEU A 40 1.66 -0.90 -12.27
N LEU A 41 0.57 -0.14 -12.25
CA LEU A 41 -0.78 -0.65 -12.52
C LEU A 41 -1.02 -0.90 -14.01
N GLU A 42 -0.22 -0.32 -14.92
CA GLU A 42 -0.32 -0.56 -16.36
C GLU A 42 0.12 -1.99 -16.72
N TYR A 43 0.92 -2.64 -15.86
CA TYR A 43 1.29 -4.05 -16.00
C TYR A 43 0.23 -5.02 -15.45
N ALA A 44 -0.84 -4.51 -14.82
CA ALA A 44 -1.94 -5.35 -14.37
C ALA A 44 -2.67 -5.97 -15.58
N ARG A 45 -3.39 -7.07 -15.35
CA ARG A 45 -4.29 -7.59 -16.37
C ARG A 45 -5.39 -6.57 -16.67
N LYS A 46 -5.85 -6.56 -17.92
CA LYS A 46 -6.92 -5.65 -18.36
C LYS A 46 -8.24 -5.85 -17.61
N ASP A 47 -8.47 -7.06 -17.11
CA ASP A 47 -9.65 -7.46 -16.35
C ASP A 47 -9.42 -7.47 -14.83
N ALA A 48 -8.26 -7.03 -14.36
CA ALA A 48 -7.98 -6.94 -12.93
C ALA A 48 -8.80 -5.84 -12.26
N GLU A 49 -9.37 -6.15 -11.09
CA GLU A 49 -10.07 -5.19 -10.25
C GLU A 49 -9.05 -4.31 -9.50
N LEU A 50 -9.01 -3.01 -9.78
CA LEU A 50 -8.08 -2.07 -9.14
C LEU A 50 -8.78 -1.31 -7.99
N ILE A 51 -8.36 -1.57 -6.75
CA ILE A 51 -8.98 -0.97 -5.56
C ILE A 51 -7.99 -0.02 -4.88
N TYR A 52 -8.32 1.28 -4.89
CA TYR A 52 -7.54 2.30 -4.22
C TYR A 52 -7.96 2.47 -2.76
N VAL A 53 -7.01 2.30 -1.84
CA VAL A 53 -7.22 2.43 -0.36
C VAL A 53 -6.40 3.57 0.26
N GLY A 54 -5.87 4.48 -0.56
CA GLY A 54 -5.09 5.63 -0.08
C GLY A 54 -5.95 6.72 0.60
N LYS A 55 -5.30 7.55 1.42
CA LYS A 55 -5.97 8.67 2.10
C LYS A 55 -6.27 9.80 1.12
N ARG A 56 -7.52 9.94 0.67
CA ARG A 56 -7.99 11.18 0.00
C ARG A 56 -8.34 12.21 1.07
N LYS A 57 -7.80 13.43 0.98
CA LYS A 57 -8.22 14.55 1.83
C LYS A 57 -9.75 14.70 1.73
N GLY A 58 -10.47 14.55 2.85
CA GLY A 58 -11.92 14.74 2.93
C GLY A 58 -12.83 13.54 2.64
N LYS A 59 -12.29 12.33 2.38
CA LYS A 59 -13.12 11.10 2.25
C LYS A 59 -12.64 10.01 3.21
N HIS A 60 -13.57 9.12 3.60
CA HIS A 60 -13.36 7.96 4.48
C HIS A 60 -11.97 7.34 4.24
N SER A 61 -11.07 7.54 5.21
CA SER A 61 -9.77 6.87 5.20
C SER A 61 -10.03 5.43 5.59
N TYR A 62 -9.72 4.48 4.70
CA TYR A 62 -9.66 3.07 5.09
C TYR A 62 -8.71 2.95 6.30
N ARG A 63 -9.21 2.39 7.40
CA ARG A 63 -8.35 1.97 8.50
C ARG A 63 -7.62 0.70 8.10
N GLN A 64 -6.55 0.36 8.82
CA GLN A 64 -5.80 -0.85 8.53
C GLN A 64 -6.67 -2.09 8.66
N GLU A 65 -7.61 -2.11 9.61
CA GLU A 65 -8.58 -3.20 9.77
C GLU A 65 -9.50 -3.35 8.56
N ASP A 66 -9.95 -2.24 7.98
CA ASP A 66 -10.85 -2.26 6.82
C ASP A 66 -10.15 -2.81 5.58
N ILE A 67 -8.87 -2.43 5.38
CA ILE A 67 -8.04 -2.98 4.30
C ILE A 67 -7.87 -4.48 4.50
N ASN A 68 -7.61 -4.93 5.72
CA ASN A 68 -7.44 -6.35 6.02
C ASN A 68 -8.73 -7.14 5.73
N LYS A 69 -9.89 -6.61 6.14
CA LYS A 69 -11.20 -7.21 5.82
C LYS A 69 -11.43 -7.33 4.32
N LEU A 70 -11.19 -6.25 3.58
CA LEU A 70 -11.30 -6.22 2.12
C LEU A 70 -10.40 -7.29 1.46
N LEU A 71 -9.15 -7.41 1.90
CA LEU A 71 -8.22 -8.41 1.37
C LEU A 71 -8.74 -9.84 1.60
N VAL A 72 -9.27 -10.11 2.79
CA VAL A 72 -9.85 -11.43 3.14
C VAL A 72 -11.10 -11.72 2.33
N GLU A 73 -12.01 -10.76 2.21
CA GLU A 73 -13.24 -10.88 1.41
C GLU A 73 -12.93 -11.22 -0.05
N LYS A 74 -12.06 -10.44 -0.69
CA LYS A 74 -11.67 -10.68 -2.08
C LYS A 74 -10.95 -12.00 -2.27
N ALA A 75 -10.13 -12.41 -1.31
CA ALA A 75 -9.43 -13.70 -1.41
C ALA A 75 -10.37 -14.90 -1.20
N ARG A 76 -11.49 -14.73 -0.48
CA ARG A 76 -12.54 -15.73 -0.32
C ARG A 76 -13.34 -15.95 -1.61
N GLU A 77 -13.38 -14.96 -2.50
CA GLU A 77 -13.94 -15.10 -3.86
C GLU A 77 -13.06 -15.96 -4.80
N ASN A 78 -12.05 -16.68 -4.28
CA ASN A 78 -11.04 -17.43 -5.03
C ASN A 78 -10.18 -16.60 -5.99
N LYS A 79 -10.18 -15.28 -5.83
CA LYS A 79 -9.32 -14.36 -6.59
C LYS A 79 -7.90 -14.32 -6.02
N VAL A 80 -6.91 -14.08 -6.88
CA VAL A 80 -5.54 -13.76 -6.50
C VAL A 80 -5.46 -12.27 -6.16
N VAL A 81 -5.37 -11.96 -4.87
CA VAL A 81 -5.36 -10.58 -4.37
C VAL A 81 -3.92 -10.10 -4.17
N ILE A 82 -3.57 -8.99 -4.79
CA ILE A 82 -2.27 -8.33 -4.68
C ILE A 82 -2.43 -7.07 -3.84
N ARG A 83 -1.74 -7.00 -2.69
CA ARG A 83 -1.64 -5.78 -1.90
C ARG A 83 -0.35 -5.07 -2.25
N LEU A 84 -0.45 -4.05 -3.11
CA LEU A 84 0.68 -3.25 -3.54
C LEU A 84 0.89 -2.08 -2.56
N LYS A 85 1.99 -2.12 -1.82
CA LYS A 85 2.37 -1.10 -0.84
C LYS A 85 3.50 -0.26 -1.42
N GLY A 86 3.34 1.07 -1.41
CA GLY A 86 4.45 1.96 -1.74
C GLY A 86 5.57 1.88 -0.69
N GLY A 87 6.77 2.30 -1.08
CA GLY A 87 7.93 2.39 -0.20
C GLY A 87 7.70 3.26 1.04
N ASP A 88 8.71 3.31 1.91
CA ASP A 88 8.55 3.78 3.28
C ASP A 88 8.14 5.27 3.37
N ARG A 89 6.90 5.52 3.82
CA ARG A 89 6.63 6.73 4.58
C ARG A 89 7.10 6.44 5.99
N ARG A 90 8.32 6.93 6.30
CA ARG A 90 8.83 7.06 7.67
C ARG A 90 7.64 7.46 8.58
N PRO A 91 7.37 6.73 9.68
CA PRO A 91 6.25 7.03 10.53
C PRO A 91 6.31 8.49 10.94
N ARG A 92 5.15 9.17 11.02
CA ARG A 92 5.09 10.35 11.90
C ARG A 92 5.48 9.81 13.27
N LEU A 93 6.64 10.22 13.76
CA LEU A 93 6.95 10.07 15.18
C LEU A 93 5.67 10.45 15.94
N PRO A 94 5.24 9.67 16.95
CA PRO A 94 4.23 10.18 17.86
C PRO A 94 4.73 11.56 18.29
N GLN A 95 3.85 12.57 18.24
CA GLN A 95 4.20 13.88 18.78
C GLN A 95 4.74 13.60 20.18
N LEU A 96 6.04 13.83 20.39
CA LEU A 96 6.66 13.60 21.69
C LEU A 96 5.80 14.36 22.69
N LEU A 97 5.33 13.65 23.73
CA LEU A 97 4.66 14.27 24.85
C LEU A 97 5.54 15.42 25.34
N PRO A 98 4.97 16.55 25.80
CA PRO A 98 5.72 17.75 26.18
C PRO A 98 6.92 17.45 27.09
N GLU A 99 6.80 16.42 27.91
CA GLU A 99 7.74 15.95 28.93
C GLU A 99 9.01 15.31 28.37
N GLN A 100 9.03 14.91 27.09
CA GLN A 100 10.22 14.34 26.43
C GLN A 100 11.00 15.37 25.60
N ARG A 101 10.63 16.66 25.66
CA ARG A 101 11.41 17.73 25.04
C ARG A 101 12.56 18.08 25.98
N ARG A 102 13.80 17.75 25.60
CA ARG A 102 14.98 18.28 26.30
C ARG A 102 14.89 19.80 26.33
N PRO A 103 15.12 20.46 27.48
CA PRO A 103 15.17 21.91 27.52
C PRO A 103 16.26 22.37 26.55
N ARG A 104 15.94 23.36 25.71
CA ARG A 104 16.98 24.04 24.94
C ARG A 104 17.91 24.67 25.95
N SER A 105 19.16 24.20 25.99
CA SER A 105 20.24 24.94 26.62
C SER A 105 20.31 26.29 25.93
N THR A 106 19.80 27.32 26.60
CA THR A 106 20.09 28.70 26.24
C THR A 106 21.60 28.92 26.37
N PRO A 107 22.23 29.62 25.40
CA PRO A 107 23.63 30.00 25.50
C PRO A 107 23.86 30.97 26.66
#